data_AF-Q8VTR8-F1
#
_entry.id   AF-Q8VTR8-F1
#
_cell.length_a   1.000
_cell.length_b   1.000
_cell.length_c   1.000
_cell.angle_alpha   90.00
_cell.angle_beta   90.00
_cell.angle_gamma   90.00
#
_symmetry.space_group_name_H-M   'P 1'
#
loop_
_entity.id
_entity.type
_entity.pdbx_description
1 polymer ?
#
loop_
_entity_poly.entity_id
_entity_poly.type
_entity_poly.pdbx_seq_one_letter_code
_entity_poly.pdbx_strand_id
1 'polypeptide(L)' 'PEEKWIDKMEQLSVAALLGEAIVRVHENASVSSLFE' A
#
# COMPACT_ATOMS: atom_id res chain seq x y z
N PRO A 1 6.30 19.97 -0.19
CA PRO A 1 6.01 18.52 -0.40
C PRO A 1 6.82 17.99 -1.58
N GLU A 2 6.69 18.62 -2.75
CA GLU A 2 7.51 18.35 -3.94
C GLU A 2 8.90 19.02 -3.88
N GLU A 3 9.00 20.19 -3.25
CA GLU A 3 10.26 20.94 -3.04
C GLU A 3 11.32 20.18 -2.22
N LYS A 4 10.97 19.03 -1.63
CA LYS A 4 11.88 18.16 -0.86
C LYS A 4 12.23 16.87 -1.60
N TRP A 5 11.71 16.68 -2.81
CA TRP A 5 11.98 15.48 -3.57
C TRP A 5 13.41 15.48 -4.09
N ILE A 6 13.96 14.28 -4.23
CA ILE A 6 15.29 14.05 -4.75
C ILE A 6 15.09 13.73 -6.24
N ASP A 7 15.95 14.23 -7.13
CA ASP A 7 15.81 14.05 -8.58
C ASP A 7 15.71 12.57 -9.05
N LYS A 8 16.16 11.64 -8.21
CA LYS A 8 16.13 10.19 -8.47
C LYS A 8 15.03 9.45 -7.71
N MET A 9 14.10 10.16 -7.08
CA MET A 9 13.00 9.56 -6.31
C MET A 9 11.85 9.19 -7.24
N GLU A 10 11.39 7.94 -7.14
CA GLU A 10 10.14 7.49 -7.73
C GLU A 10 9.13 7.23 -6.61
N GLN A 11 7.94 7.82 -6.72
CA GLN A 11 6.86 7.58 -5.77
C GLN A 11 5.94 6.49 -6.29
N LEU A 12 5.83 5.40 -5.53
CA LEU A 12 4.89 4.31 -5.81
C LEU A 12 3.67 4.43 -4.90
N SER A 13 2.50 4.14 -5.45
CA SER A 13 1.27 4.07 -4.67
C SER A 13 1.10 2.71 -4.03
N VAL A 14 0.86 2.69 -2.73
CA VAL A 14 0.47 1.49 -1.97
C VAL A 14 -1.04 1.40 -1.74
N ALA A 15 -1.82 2.28 -2.39
CA ALA A 15 -3.26 2.38 -2.13
C ALA A 15 -4.02 1.07 -2.42
N ALA A 16 -3.65 0.35 -3.49
CA ALA A 16 -4.27 -0.93 -3.82
C ALA A 16 -4.04 -1.99 -2.73
N LEU A 17 -2.79 -2.14 -2.26
CA LEU A 17 -2.42 -3.06 -1.18
C LEU A 17 -3.19 -2.76 0.11
N LEU A 18 -3.26 -1.48 0.50
CA LEU A 18 -3.97 -1.07 1.70
C LEU A 18 -5.49 -1.22 1.57
N GLY A 19 -6.06 -0.93 0.39
CA GLY A 19 -7.49 -1.12 0.13
C GLY A 19 -7.90 -2.59 0.29
N GLU A 20 -7.09 -3.50 -0.25
CA GLU A 20 -7.30 -4.94 -0.14
C GLU A 20 -7.16 -5.43 1.31
N ALA A 21 -6.17 -4.91 2.05
CA ALA A 21 -6.01 -5.22 3.47
C ALA A 21 -7.21 -4.76 4.31
N ILE A 22 -7.77 -3.58 4.05
CA ILE A 22 -8.95 -3.05 4.74
C ILE A 22 -10.16 -3.99 4.54
N VAL A 23 -10.43 -4.39 3.29
CA VAL A 23 -11.55 -5.30 2.98
C VAL A 23 -11.36 -6.65 3.71
N ARG A 24 -10.18 -7.24 3.64
CA ARG A 24 -9.90 -8.52 4.32
C ARG A 24 -10.06 -8.45 5.83
N VAL A 25 -9.59 -7.38 6.47
CA VAL A 25 -9.78 -7.18 7.91
C VAL A 25 -11.25 -7.04 8.26
N HIS A 26 -12.01 -6.26 7.48
CA HIS A 26 -13.45 -6.11 7.66
C HIS A 26 -14.19 -7.45 7.53
N GLU A 27 -13.74 -8.33 6.63
CA GLU A 27 -14.33 -9.65 6.39
C GLU A 27 -13.77 -10.77 7.29
N ASN A 28 -12.85 -10.47 8.22
CA ASN A 28 -12.09 -11.46 9.00
C ASN A 28 -11.35 -12.51 8.14
N ALA A 29 -10.94 -12.13 6.93
CA ALA A 29 -10.14 -12.95 6.03
C ALA A 29 -8.64 -12.81 6.34
N SER A 30 -7.84 -13.84 6.00
CA SER A 30 -6.39 -13.80 6.20
C SER A 30 -5.71 -12.79 5.29
N VAL A 31 -4.86 -11.92 5.87
CA VAL A 31 -4.02 -10.96 5.15
C VAL A 31 -2.63 -11.50 4.81
N SER A 32 -2.28 -12.73 5.23
CA SER A 32 -0.93 -13.29 5.04
C SER A 32 -0.53 -13.42 3.56
N SER A 33 -1.52 -13.65 2.69
CA SER A 33 -1.33 -13.78 1.23
C SER A 33 -0.99 -12.47 0.52
N LEU A 34 -1.12 -11.31 1.19
CA LEU A 34 -0.76 -10.00 0.61
C LEU A 34 0.75 -9.77 0.52
N PHE A 35 1.56 -10.66 1.12
CA PHE A 35 3.00 -10.50 1.26
C PHE A 35 3.79 -11.74 0.77
N GLU A 36 3.15 -12.64 0.01
CA GLU A 36 3.81 -13.75 -0.69
C GLU A 36 4.42 -13.32 -2.04
#